data_AF-D8UGN8-F1
#
_entry.id   AF-D8UGN8-F1
#
_cell.length_a   1.000
_cell.length_b   1.000
_cell.length_c   1.000
_cell.angle_alpha   90.00
_cell.angle_beta   90.00
_cell.angle_gamma   90.00
#
_symmetry.space_group_name_H-M   'P 1'
#
loop_
_entity.id
_entity.type
_entity.pdbx_description
1 polymer ?
#
loop_
_entity_poly.entity_id
_entity_poly.type
_entity_poly.pdbx_seq_one_letter_code
_entity_poly.pdbx_strand_id
1 'polypeptide(L)' 'YDGDWIQGRREGNGTRYYPSGEVYSGDWVANIRHGTGRYEYANGDMYVGQWADDKRTGAG' A
#
# COMPACT_ATOMS: atom_id res chain seq x y z
N TYR A 1 8.04 -1.60 -7.50
CA TYR A 1 7.88 -1.29 -6.07
C TYR A 1 9.14 -0.59 -5.65
N ASP A 2 8.99 0.49 -4.90
CA ASP A 2 10.06 1.30 -4.35
C ASP A 2 9.90 1.28 -2.83
N GLY A 3 10.90 0.79 -2.09
CA GLY A 3 10.81 0.62 -0.64
C GLY A 3 11.64 -0.56 -0.14
N ASP A 4 11.51 -0.85 1.15
CA ASP A 4 12.35 -1.83 1.84
C ASP A 4 11.95 -3.28 1.53
N TRP A 5 12.97 -4.14 1.54
CA TRP A 5 12.83 -5.59 1.38
C TRP A 5 13.58 -6.31 2.49
N ILE A 6 12.92 -7.25 3.16
CA ILE A 6 13.54 -8.15 4.14
C ILE A 6 13.21 -9.58 3.72
N GLN A 7 14.25 -10.42 3.56
CA GLN A 7 14.10 -11.83 3.15
C GLN A 7 13.27 -12.02 1.88
N GLY A 8 13.39 -11.11 0.91
CA GLY A 8 12.63 -11.16 -0.36
C GLY A 8 11.15 -10.79 -0.22
N ARG A 9 10.75 -10.17 0.90
CA ARG A 9 9.40 -9.65 1.12
C ARG A 9 9.44 -8.15 1.31
N ARG A 10 8.42 -7.45 0.80
CA ARG A 10 8.20 -6.04 1.08
C ARG A 10 7.87 -5.88 2.56
N GLU A 11 8.60 -5.00 3.20
CA GLU A 11 8.50 -4.66 4.62
C GLU A 11 8.64 -3.15 4.77
N GLY A 12 8.17 -2.60 5.89
CA GLY A 12 8.32 -1.17 6.19
C GLY A 12 7.52 -0.28 5.22
N ASN A 13 8.02 0.92 4.95
CA ASN A 13 7.32 1.86 4.08
C ASN A 13 7.71 1.63 2.61
N GLY A 14 6.71 1.65 1.72
CA GLY A 14 7.00 1.52 0.31
C GLY A 14 5.83 1.83 -0.62
N THR A 15 6.19 2.11 -1.87
CA THR A 15 5.28 2.49 -2.94
C THR A 15 5.21 1.40 -4.01
N ARG A 16 4.01 0.88 -4.26
CA ARG A 16 3.70 -0.06 -5.33
C ARG A 16 2.90 0.65 -6.42
N TYR A 17 3.49 0.69 -7.61
CA TYR A 17 2.83 1.07 -8.85
C TYR A 17 2.20 -0.16 -9.50
N TYR A 18 0.93 -0.06 -9.86
CA TYR A 18 0.19 -1.12 -10.54
C TYR A 18 0.16 -0.84 -12.05
N PRO A 19 0.20 -1.88 -12.91
CA PRO A 19 0.13 -1.70 -14.37
C PRO A 19 -1.17 -1.01 -14.86
N SER A 20 -2.25 -1.14 -14.09
CA SER A 20 -3.55 -0.49 -14.33
C SER A 20 -3.57 1.00 -13.98
N GLY A 21 -2.46 1.54 -13.44
CA GLY A 21 -2.31 2.96 -13.12
C GLY A 21 -2.57 3.31 -11.66
N GLU A 22 -3.05 2.37 -10.83
CA GLU A 22 -3.18 2.63 -9.40
C GLU A 22 -1.82 2.68 -8.71
N VAL A 23 -1.76 3.41 -7.60
CA VAL A 23 -0.57 3.54 -6.79
C VAL A 23 -0.93 3.33 -5.33
N TYR A 24 -0.22 2.44 -4.65
CA TYR A 24 -0.27 2.33 -3.19
C TYR A 24 1.04 2.85 -2.60
N SER A 25 0.97 3.71 -1.60
CA SER A 25 2.11 4.15 -0.80
C SER A 25 1.75 4.03 0.68
N GLY A 26 2.53 3.27 1.46
CA GLY A 26 2.21 3.04 2.86
C GLY A 26 3.02 1.91 3.47
N ASP A 27 2.57 1.43 4.63
CA ASP A 27 3.28 0.37 5.33
C ASP A 27 3.00 -1.01 4.71
N TRP A 28 4.01 -1.87 4.79
CA TRP A 28 4.02 -3.23 4.30
C TRP A 28 4.55 -4.15 5.41
N VAL A 29 3.92 -5.32 5.54
CA VAL A 29 4.41 -6.41 6.37
C VAL A 29 4.30 -7.70 5.57
N ALA A 30 5.41 -8.41 5.39
CA ALA A 30 5.48 -9.68 4.67
C ALA A 30 4.75 -9.70 3.31
N ASN A 31 4.97 -8.67 2.47
CA ASN A 31 4.30 -8.45 1.17
C ASN A 31 2.84 -7.96 1.19
N ILE A 32 2.28 -7.71 2.37
CA ILE A 32 0.87 -7.34 2.57
C ILE A 32 0.80 -5.88 3.02
N ARG A 33 -0.17 -5.11 2.49
CA ARG A 33 -0.38 -3.72 2.92
C ARG A 33 -0.87 -3.70 4.37
N HIS A 34 -0.24 -2.87 5.18
CA HIS A 34 -0.56 -2.72 6.59
C HIS A 34 -0.46 -1.26 7.05
N GLY A 35 -0.77 -0.99 8.31
CA GLY A 35 -0.60 0.32 8.94
C GLY A 35 -1.32 1.44 8.21
N THR A 36 -0.63 2.57 8.04
CA THR A 36 -1.20 3.72 7.33
C THR A 36 -0.80 3.67 5.86
N GLY A 37 -1.75 3.90 4.96
CA GLY A 37 -1.48 3.88 3.53
C GLY A 37 -2.42 4.76 2.72
N ARG A 38 -1.85 5.33 1.65
CA ARG A 38 -2.52 6.04 0.57
C ARG A 38 -2.68 5.10 -0.62
N TYR A 39 -3.89 4.98 -1.13
CA TYR A 39 -4.18 4.28 -2.39
C TYR A 39 -4.82 5.26 -3.37
N GLU A 40 -4.14 5.49 -4.47
CA GLU A 40 -4.59 6.31 -5.60
C GLU A 40 -5.14 5.37 -6.67
N TYR A 41 -6.40 5.57 -7.01
CA TYR A 41 -7.10 4.82 -8.04
C TYR A 41 -6.76 5.41 -9.42
N ALA A 42 -6.89 4.59 -10.47
CA ALA A 42 -6.60 5.01 -11.84
C ALA A 42 -7.52 6.15 -12.34
N ASN A 43 -8.68 6.36 -11.69
CA ASN A 43 -9.59 7.46 -11.99
C ASN A 43 -9.21 8.79 -11.28
N GLY A 44 -8.13 8.80 -10.49
CA GLY A 44 -7.67 9.95 -9.71
C GLY A 44 -8.26 10.05 -8.30
N ASP A 45 -9.20 9.19 -7.93
CA ASP A 45 -9.67 9.12 -6.55
C ASP A 45 -8.55 8.65 -5.64
N MET A 46 -8.60 9.06 -4.37
CA MET A 46 -7.64 8.60 -3.36
C MET A 46 -8.34 8.14 -2.09
N TYR A 47 -7.79 7.08 -1.50
CA TYR A 47 -8.09 6.65 -0.14
C TYR A 47 -6.85 6.85 0.72
N VAL A 48 -7.00 7.50 1.87
CA VAL A 48 -5.94 7.62 2.89
C VAL A 48 -6.52 7.08 4.18
N GLY A 49 -5.93 6.01 4.71
CA GLY A 49 -6.47 5.36 5.90
C GLY A 49 -5.67 4.17 6.38
N GLN A 50 -6.28 3.40 7.27
CA GLN A 50 -5.67 2.22 7.87
C GLN A 50 -5.86 0.99 6.97
N TRP A 51 -4.83 0.15 6.93
CA TRP A 51 -4.77 -1.10 6.19
C TRP A 51 -4.41 -2.26 7.13
N ALA A 52 -5.09 -3.38 7.00
CA ALA A 52 -4.70 -4.64 7.62
C ALA A 52 -5.06 -5.80 6.70
N ASP A 53 -4.15 -6.75 6.55
CA ASP A 53 -4.33 -7.93 5.70
C ASP A 53 -4.81 -7.58 4.28
N ASP A 54 -4.17 -6.58 3.66
CA ASP A 54 -4.50 -6.03 2.33
C ASP A 54 -5.90 -5.39 2.20
N LYS A 55 -6.61 -5.22 3.32
CA LYS A 55 -7.93 -4.59 3.37
C LYS A 55 -7.85 -3.23 4.02
N ARG A 56 -8.66 -2.30 3.52
CA ARG A 56 -8.94 -1.03 4.18
C ARG A 56 -9.70 -1.32 5.48
N THR A 57 -9.18 -0.90 6.61
CA THR A 57 -9.78 -1.09 7.94
C THR A 57 -10.17 0.23 8.61
N GLY A 58 -9.70 1.36 8.09
CA GLY A 58 -10.15 2.68 8.55
C GLY A 58 -11.52 3.05 7.97
N ALA A 59 -12.33 3.77 8.75
CA ALA A 59 -13.49 4.48 8.24
C ALA A 59 -13.02 5.51 7.21
N GLY A 60 -13.44 5.34 5.96
CA GLY A 60 -13.30 6.32 4.88
C GLY A 60 -14.59 7.08 4.70
#